data_AF-A0A7E6DJI6-F1
#
_entry.id   AF-A0A7E6DJI6-F1
#
_cell.length_a   1.000
_cell.length_b   1.000
_cell.length_c   1.000
_cell.angle_alpha   90.00
_cell.angle_beta   90.00
_cell.angle_gamma   90.00
#
_symmetry.space_group_name_H-M   'P 1'
#
loop_
_entity.id
_entity.type
_entity.pdbx_description
1 polymer ?
#
loop_
_entity_poly.entity_id
_entity_poly.type
_entity_poly.pdbx_seq_one_letter_code
_entity_poly.pdbx_strand_id
1 'polypeptide(L)'
;MGGNITADSLVFSVPQLQQPSLPAALPSNCALCQTRHWLEAAALCIRVAYPNLRAPRALRQRCWCGSEGAVDRPRKARSGLLLSRVMKERDAQIESQKSRIKSDNKWDEQSKLSIEKAIKEEQEKAEKRYKDRLALANDHLKQIEEHKQEEERRRKSEEKDAEEIKRQNLLYEIEKREKQEKKKEEINERRKLFFEYMNDKNIIKAVEQQQQEEEDEKIRKFIKAKKRLTQMRKEKEAETHRLMEERRERINNFLSDLIKQKLDNEDLITARDITEAEATMEKREREKYEKNKAELKAIEEYRSIVMKNKEEEEIQRKIEAKEQLLAVMKADQIYWEHEEEKKRKTDKERHEVQDAHIHQMAKNKFNAKQAKQAQLEYCRLTEDLVEEKEQEFQDYAREVIELESESTNKYIYPLVKAVQAGPGGGHGPVLKDRGGVRPSYQANDCSGVQLPSYSCQGSKCNNFQKSKGRLGFTW
;
A
#
# COMPACT_ATOMS: atom_id res chain seq x y z
N MET A 1 -2.37 -27.56 30.79
CA MET A 1 -3.36 -27.61 29.69
C MET A 1 -2.79 -26.75 28.56
N GLY A 2 -2.53 -27.23 27.35
CA GLY A 2 -2.72 -28.57 26.77
C GLY A 2 -3.83 -28.57 25.71
N GLY A 3 -3.47 -28.57 24.42
CA GLY A 3 -4.33 -28.18 23.28
C GLY A 3 -3.68 -26.99 22.56
N ASN A 4 -2.83 -27.12 21.52
CA ASN A 4 -2.67 -28.08 20.42
C ASN A 4 -3.65 -27.92 19.23
N ILE A 5 -3.12 -27.29 18.17
CA ILE A 5 -3.20 -27.65 16.73
C ILE A 5 -4.61 -27.81 16.12
N THR A 6 -4.96 -26.87 15.23
CA THR A 6 -5.33 -27.17 13.83
C THR A 6 -4.60 -26.18 12.90
N ALA A 7 -4.23 -26.63 11.70
CA ALA A 7 -3.62 -25.79 10.68
C ALA A 7 -4.30 -26.07 9.34
N ASP A 8 -4.89 -25.04 8.72
CA ASP A 8 -5.54 -25.14 7.41
C ASP A 8 -4.62 -24.64 6.30
N SER A 9 -4.24 -25.56 5.41
CA SER A 9 -3.36 -25.30 4.27
C SER A 9 -4.16 -24.84 3.05
N LEU A 10 -4.32 -23.52 2.86
CA LEU A 10 -4.86 -22.96 1.62
C LEU A 10 -3.83 -23.05 0.49
N VAL A 11 -4.00 -24.05 -0.38
CA VAL A 11 -3.14 -24.31 -1.54
C VAL A 11 -3.36 -23.24 -2.61
N PHE A 12 -2.25 -22.67 -3.12
CA PHE A 12 -2.26 -21.75 -4.26
C PHE A 12 -2.55 -22.52 -5.56
N SER A 13 -3.78 -22.40 -6.07
CA SER A 13 -4.13 -22.85 -7.43
C SER A 13 -3.69 -21.82 -8.47
N VAL A 14 -2.62 -22.13 -9.21
CA VAL A 14 -2.13 -21.30 -10.32
C VAL A 14 -2.88 -21.63 -11.61
N PRO A 15 -3.54 -20.67 -12.28
CA PRO A 15 -4.12 -20.88 -13.61
C PRO A 15 -3.01 -21.10 -14.65
N GLN A 16 -3.07 -22.23 -15.35
CA GLN A 16 -2.05 -22.62 -16.33
C GLN A 16 -2.20 -21.84 -17.64
N LEU A 17 -1.11 -21.22 -18.11
CA LEU A 17 -1.05 -20.51 -19.40
C LEU A 17 -1.32 -21.46 -20.57
N GLN A 18 -2.16 -21.03 -21.51
CA GLN A 18 -2.55 -21.83 -22.68
C GLN A 18 -2.50 -20.98 -23.97
N GLN A 19 -1.37 -21.08 -24.68
CA GLN A 19 -1.16 -20.64 -26.07
C GLN A 19 -0.26 -21.69 -26.79
N PRO A 20 0.08 -21.57 -28.09
CA PRO A 20 -0.70 -22.24 -29.13
C PRO A 20 0.09 -23.29 -29.92
N SER A 21 -0.56 -24.38 -30.34
CA SER A 21 0.09 -25.53 -30.98
C SER A 21 -0.02 -25.55 -32.52
N LEU A 22 0.93 -24.89 -33.19
CA LEU A 22 1.35 -25.12 -34.58
C LEU A 22 2.85 -24.74 -34.68
N PRO A 23 3.65 -25.23 -35.66
CA PRO A 23 3.25 -25.98 -36.85
C PRO A 23 3.96 -27.34 -37.03
N ALA A 24 3.50 -28.13 -38.01
CA ALA A 24 4.31 -29.12 -38.71
C ALA A 24 3.79 -29.28 -40.15
N ALA A 25 4.68 -29.34 -41.13
CA ALA A 25 4.36 -29.62 -42.53
C ALA A 25 5.08 -30.88 -43.00
N LEU A 26 4.44 -31.71 -43.81
CA LEU A 26 5.08 -32.61 -44.77
C LEU A 26 4.12 -32.89 -45.95
N PRO A 27 4.61 -33.00 -47.19
CA PRO A 27 3.79 -33.35 -48.36
C PRO A 27 3.71 -34.86 -48.58
N SER A 28 2.54 -35.37 -48.98
CA SER A 28 2.38 -36.75 -49.44
C SER A 28 2.43 -36.84 -50.97
N ASN A 29 3.50 -37.44 -51.49
CA ASN A 29 3.59 -37.86 -52.88
C ASN A 29 2.78 -39.14 -53.13
N CYS A 30 2.50 -39.38 -54.43
CA CYS A 30 2.31 -40.68 -55.10
C CYS A 30 0.89 -41.02 -55.59
N ALA A 31 0.68 -40.81 -56.90
CA ALA A 31 -0.19 -41.62 -57.75
C ALA A 31 0.37 -41.58 -59.19
N LEU A 32 1.09 -42.63 -59.59
CA LEU A 32 1.69 -42.82 -60.92
C LEU A 32 1.14 -44.12 -61.55
N CYS A 33 1.23 -44.28 -62.88
CA CYS A 33 0.48 -45.22 -63.76
C CYS A 33 -0.83 -44.62 -64.30
N GLN A 34 -1.21 -44.71 -65.58
CA GLN A 34 -0.71 -45.36 -66.82
C GLN A 34 -1.04 -44.40 -68.01
N THR A 35 -0.51 -44.42 -69.25
CA THR A 35 0.56 -45.18 -69.96
C THR A 35 1.03 -44.34 -71.16
N ARG A 36 2.19 -44.65 -71.78
CA ARG A 36 2.71 -43.96 -72.99
C ARG A 36 3.30 -44.98 -73.98
N HIS A 37 3.46 -44.56 -75.25
CA HIS A 37 3.83 -45.34 -76.48
C HIS A 37 2.63 -46.01 -77.17
N TRP A 38 2.56 -46.13 -78.50
CA TRP A 38 3.64 -46.25 -79.50
C TRP A 38 3.50 -45.33 -80.73
N LEU A 39 4.60 -45.20 -81.49
CA LEU A 39 4.68 -44.66 -82.86
C LEU A 39 4.98 -45.79 -83.86
N GLU A 40 4.56 -45.58 -85.12
CA GLU A 40 5.10 -46.16 -86.37
C GLU A 40 5.28 -47.70 -86.54
N ALA A 41 4.57 -48.26 -87.53
CA ALA A 41 5.05 -49.35 -88.39
C ALA A 41 4.29 -49.40 -89.74
N ALA A 42 4.91 -50.01 -90.76
CA ALA A 42 4.53 -50.22 -92.18
C ALA A 42 3.02 -50.43 -92.51
N ALA A 43 2.45 -50.05 -93.68
CA ALA A 43 2.89 -49.93 -95.09
C ALA A 43 2.71 -51.22 -95.97
N LEU A 44 2.50 -51.01 -97.29
CA LEU A 44 2.06 -51.99 -98.35
C LEU A 44 0.55 -52.35 -98.26
N CYS A 45 -0.25 -52.53 -99.32
CA CYS A 45 -0.15 -52.35 -100.80
C CYS A 45 -1.59 -52.14 -101.36
N ILE A 46 -2.01 -51.99 -102.64
CA ILE A 46 -1.50 -52.08 -104.04
C ILE A 46 -2.28 -50.97 -104.85
N ARG A 47 -1.74 -50.19 -105.80
CA ARG A 47 -1.39 -50.42 -107.24
C ARG A 47 -2.58 -50.59 -108.23
N VAL A 48 -2.37 -50.25 -109.51
CA VAL A 48 -3.30 -50.28 -110.69
C VAL A 48 -4.24 -49.05 -110.80
N ALA A 49 -4.39 -48.31 -111.91
CA ALA A 49 -3.69 -48.31 -113.21
C ALA A 49 -3.66 -46.93 -113.92
N TYR A 50 -2.67 -46.75 -114.81
CA TYR A 50 -2.68 -45.84 -115.97
C TYR A 50 -2.89 -46.67 -117.26
N PRO A 51 -3.36 -46.05 -118.36
CA PRO A 51 -2.92 -46.50 -119.68
C PRO A 51 -2.47 -45.36 -120.63
N ASN A 52 -1.20 -45.45 -121.07
CA ASN A 52 -0.70 -45.32 -122.45
C ASN A 52 -1.46 -44.40 -123.45
N LEU A 53 -0.83 -43.31 -123.91
CA LEU A 53 0.12 -43.26 -125.05
C LEU A 53 -0.49 -43.56 -126.44
N ARG A 54 -0.62 -42.51 -127.27
CA ARG A 54 -0.16 -42.51 -128.68
C ARG A 54 -0.23 -41.11 -129.32
N ALA A 55 0.81 -40.78 -130.09
CA ALA A 55 0.75 -39.89 -131.25
C ALA A 55 0.98 -40.77 -132.50
N PRO A 56 0.56 -40.38 -133.72
CA PRO A 56 1.26 -39.30 -134.43
C PRO A 56 0.40 -38.38 -135.33
N ARG A 57 1.05 -37.30 -135.78
CA ARG A 57 0.85 -36.50 -137.01
C ARG A 57 -0.36 -36.84 -137.92
N ALA A 58 -1.23 -35.85 -138.18
CA ALA A 58 -1.41 -35.33 -139.55
C ALA A 58 -2.12 -33.96 -139.61
N LEU A 59 -1.76 -33.20 -140.64
CA LEU A 59 -2.31 -31.92 -141.09
C LEU A 59 -3.86 -31.82 -141.08
N ARG A 60 -4.38 -30.81 -140.38
CA ARG A 60 -5.27 -29.79 -140.99
C ARG A 60 -5.30 -28.52 -140.15
N GLN A 61 -4.52 -27.52 -140.58
CA GLN A 61 -4.78 -26.14 -140.19
C GLN A 61 -6.17 -25.74 -140.70
N ARG A 62 -6.96 -25.06 -139.86
CA ARG A 62 -7.89 -24.03 -140.35
C ARG A 62 -7.34 -22.71 -139.86
N CYS A 63 -6.77 -21.93 -140.78
CA CYS A 63 -6.22 -20.62 -140.46
C CYS A 63 -7.32 -19.66 -140.01
N TRP A 64 -7.11 -18.98 -138.89
CA TRP A 64 -7.83 -17.75 -138.51
C TRP A 64 -6.85 -16.74 -137.85
N CYS A 65 -5.71 -16.56 -138.51
CA CYS A 65 -4.86 -15.39 -138.38
C CYS A 65 -4.86 -14.71 -139.75
N GLY A 66 -5.46 -13.52 -139.87
CA GLY A 66 -5.64 -12.90 -141.20
C GLY A 66 -6.74 -11.85 -141.31
N SER A 67 -6.95 -11.02 -140.27
CA SER A 67 -7.72 -9.77 -140.42
C SER A 67 -7.25 -8.74 -139.40
N GLU A 68 -6.47 -7.78 -139.88
CA GLU A 68 -6.35 -6.48 -139.22
C GLU A 68 -7.65 -5.70 -139.47
N GLY A 69 -8.12 -4.96 -138.46
CA GLY A 69 -9.37 -4.20 -138.53
C GLY A 69 -10.59 -4.88 -137.89
N ALA A 70 -11.20 -4.16 -136.93
CA ALA A 70 -12.61 -4.24 -136.55
C ALA A 70 -13.22 -5.58 -136.05
N VAL A 71 -12.68 -6.17 -134.96
CA VAL A 71 -13.49 -7.06 -134.08
C VAL A 71 -13.22 -6.82 -132.58
N ASP A 72 -13.93 -5.86 -131.98
CA ASP A 72 -13.79 -5.50 -130.56
C ASP A 72 -14.23 -6.58 -129.56
N ARG A 73 -15.18 -7.43 -129.96
CA ARG A 73 -15.96 -8.31 -129.07
C ARG A 73 -15.11 -9.33 -128.29
N PRO A 74 -14.15 -10.06 -128.91
CA PRO A 74 -13.33 -11.06 -128.22
C PRO A 74 -12.33 -10.46 -127.22
N ARG A 75 -11.80 -9.25 -127.48
CA ARG A 75 -10.93 -8.54 -126.51
C ARG A 75 -11.74 -8.15 -125.27
N LYS A 76 -12.92 -7.54 -125.46
CA LYS A 76 -13.85 -7.18 -124.37
C LYS A 76 -14.34 -8.40 -123.58
N ALA A 77 -14.53 -9.55 -124.22
CA ALA A 77 -14.85 -10.81 -123.54
C ALA A 77 -13.66 -11.34 -122.68
N ARG A 78 -12.42 -11.28 -123.18
CA ARG A 78 -11.23 -11.69 -122.41
C ARG A 78 -10.94 -10.76 -121.23
N SER A 79 -11.11 -9.44 -121.38
CA SER A 79 -10.96 -8.52 -120.24
C SER A 79 -12.08 -8.68 -119.21
N GLY A 80 -13.33 -8.95 -119.63
CA GLY A 80 -14.44 -9.27 -118.73
C GLY A 80 -14.21 -10.56 -117.92
N LEU A 81 -13.64 -11.60 -118.54
CA LEU A 81 -13.19 -12.82 -117.84
C LEU A 81 -12.10 -12.54 -116.81
N LEU A 82 -11.14 -11.68 -117.14
CA LEU A 82 -10.07 -11.27 -116.21
C LEU A 82 -10.66 -10.50 -115.02
N LEU A 83 -11.56 -9.54 -115.29
CA LEU A 83 -12.24 -8.75 -114.26
C LEU A 83 -13.09 -9.63 -113.33
N SER A 84 -13.84 -10.60 -113.87
CA SER A 84 -14.60 -11.56 -113.07
C SER A 84 -13.70 -12.39 -112.14
N ARG A 85 -12.48 -12.75 -112.58
CA ARG A 85 -11.50 -13.45 -111.75
C ARG A 85 -10.95 -12.54 -110.64
N VAL A 86 -10.63 -11.28 -110.95
CA VAL A 86 -10.16 -10.28 -109.99
C VAL A 86 -11.24 -9.94 -108.95
N MET A 87 -12.51 -9.86 -109.34
CA MET A 87 -13.63 -9.66 -108.39
C MET A 87 -13.72 -10.82 -107.40
N LYS A 88 -13.73 -12.08 -107.87
CA LYS A 88 -13.74 -13.26 -106.99
C LYS A 88 -12.54 -13.32 -106.04
N GLU A 89 -11.37 -12.87 -106.50
CA GLU A 89 -10.18 -12.78 -105.66
C GLU A 89 -10.29 -11.65 -104.62
N ARG A 90 -10.96 -10.54 -104.97
CA ARG A 90 -11.31 -9.47 -104.02
C ARG A 90 -12.32 -9.94 -102.98
N ASP A 91 -13.34 -10.68 -103.38
CA ASP A 91 -14.34 -11.26 -102.48
C ASP A 91 -13.66 -12.21 -101.47
N ALA A 92 -12.78 -13.10 -101.95
CA ALA A 92 -11.99 -13.99 -101.11
C ALA A 92 -11.01 -13.23 -100.16
N GLN A 93 -10.40 -12.13 -100.63
CA GLN A 93 -9.58 -11.25 -99.78
C GLN A 93 -10.43 -10.56 -98.69
N ILE A 94 -11.62 -10.06 -99.04
CA ILE A 94 -12.58 -9.45 -98.09
C ILE A 94 -13.09 -10.47 -97.08
N GLU A 95 -13.38 -11.70 -97.50
CA GLU A 95 -13.86 -12.78 -96.62
C GLU A 95 -12.77 -13.29 -95.67
N SER A 96 -11.52 -13.41 -96.16
CA SER A 96 -10.33 -13.65 -95.34
C SER A 96 -10.06 -12.50 -94.35
N GLN A 97 -10.24 -11.24 -94.78
CA GLN A 97 -10.07 -10.10 -93.88
C GLN A 97 -11.18 -10.03 -92.83
N LYS A 98 -12.43 -10.34 -93.19
CA LYS A 98 -13.54 -10.52 -92.24
C LYS A 98 -13.28 -11.66 -91.25
N SER A 99 -12.67 -12.77 -91.67
CA SER A 99 -12.34 -13.87 -90.75
C SER A 99 -11.20 -13.53 -89.79
N ARG A 100 -10.22 -12.72 -90.22
CA ARG A 100 -9.18 -12.13 -89.34
C ARG A 100 -9.69 -11.01 -88.41
N ILE A 101 -10.85 -10.42 -88.71
CA ILE A 101 -11.52 -9.41 -87.88
C ILE A 101 -12.51 -10.06 -86.88
N LYS A 102 -12.80 -11.37 -87.00
CA LYS A 102 -13.54 -12.10 -85.94
C LYS A 102 -12.71 -12.06 -84.66
N SER A 103 -13.25 -11.37 -83.67
CA SER A 103 -12.55 -10.87 -82.49
C SER A 103 -12.12 -11.98 -81.53
N ASP A 104 -11.03 -11.71 -80.80
CA ASP A 104 -10.51 -12.58 -79.74
C ASP A 104 -11.34 -12.42 -78.45
N ASN A 105 -12.63 -12.79 -78.55
CA ASN A 105 -13.64 -12.66 -77.48
C ASN A 105 -13.20 -13.31 -76.16
N LYS A 106 -12.24 -14.24 -76.22
CA LYS A 106 -11.71 -14.97 -75.08
C LYS A 106 -10.96 -14.06 -74.12
N TRP A 107 -10.22 -13.06 -74.63
CA TRP A 107 -9.59 -12.03 -73.81
C TRP A 107 -10.62 -11.08 -73.20
N ASP A 108 -11.70 -10.74 -73.91
CA ASP A 108 -12.78 -9.91 -73.35
C ASP A 108 -13.52 -10.64 -72.22
N GLU A 109 -13.83 -11.93 -72.37
CA GLU A 109 -14.43 -12.75 -71.32
C GLU A 109 -13.49 -12.92 -70.12
N GLN A 110 -12.20 -13.21 -70.37
CA GLN A 110 -11.22 -13.37 -69.30
C GLN A 110 -10.94 -12.04 -68.56
N SER A 111 -11.05 -10.90 -69.26
CA SER A 111 -10.99 -9.57 -68.66
C SER A 111 -12.23 -9.26 -67.81
N LYS A 112 -13.44 -9.55 -68.31
CA LYS A 112 -14.70 -9.41 -67.55
C LYS A 112 -14.68 -10.25 -66.27
N LEU A 113 -14.26 -11.52 -66.35
CA LEU A 113 -14.12 -12.40 -65.18
C LEU A 113 -13.08 -11.90 -64.17
N SER A 114 -12.02 -11.24 -64.64
CA SER A 114 -10.98 -10.65 -63.77
C SER A 114 -11.50 -9.38 -63.07
N ILE A 115 -12.23 -8.52 -63.78
CA ILE A 115 -12.91 -7.34 -63.22
C ILE A 115 -13.97 -7.76 -62.20
N GLU A 116 -14.78 -8.77 -62.51
CA GLU A 116 -15.83 -9.26 -61.60
C GLU A 116 -15.25 -9.87 -60.31
N LYS A 117 -14.10 -10.56 -60.39
CA LYS A 117 -13.35 -11.01 -59.22
C LYS A 117 -12.81 -9.85 -58.38
N ALA A 118 -12.20 -8.85 -59.02
CA ALA A 118 -11.68 -7.67 -58.33
C ALA A 118 -12.79 -6.91 -57.58
N ILE A 119 -13.97 -6.75 -58.20
CA ILE A 119 -15.15 -6.14 -57.58
C ILE A 119 -15.62 -6.95 -56.35
N LYS A 120 -15.70 -8.29 -56.45
CA LYS A 120 -16.10 -9.16 -55.32
C LYS A 120 -15.09 -9.10 -54.17
N GLU A 121 -13.80 -9.12 -54.48
CA GLU A 121 -12.74 -8.93 -53.48
C GLU A 121 -12.82 -7.55 -52.80
N GLU A 122 -13.11 -6.49 -53.55
CA GLU A 122 -13.26 -5.14 -52.99
C GLU A 122 -14.52 -5.02 -52.11
N GLN A 123 -15.63 -5.64 -52.52
CA GLN A 123 -16.84 -5.78 -51.70
C GLN A 123 -16.56 -6.54 -50.39
N GLU A 124 -15.86 -7.67 -50.44
CA GLU A 124 -15.43 -8.39 -49.23
C GLU A 124 -14.53 -7.54 -48.33
N LYS A 125 -13.57 -6.82 -48.91
CA LYS A 125 -12.65 -5.93 -48.16
C LYS A 125 -13.41 -4.76 -47.52
N ALA A 126 -14.46 -4.24 -48.18
CA ALA A 126 -15.36 -3.23 -47.63
C ALA A 126 -16.25 -3.78 -46.51
N GLU A 127 -16.82 -4.98 -46.67
CA GLU A 127 -17.60 -5.66 -45.63
C GLU A 127 -16.78 -5.96 -44.38
N LYS A 128 -15.55 -6.46 -44.55
CA LYS A 128 -14.61 -6.71 -43.43
C LYS A 128 -14.37 -5.41 -42.66
N ARG A 129 -13.93 -4.36 -43.35
CA ARG A 129 -13.77 -3.00 -42.78
C ARG A 129 -15.03 -2.45 -42.09
N TYR A 130 -16.23 -2.78 -42.57
CA TYR A 130 -17.49 -2.39 -41.93
C TYR A 130 -17.73 -3.16 -40.63
N LYS A 131 -17.54 -4.49 -40.65
CA LYS A 131 -17.66 -5.38 -39.48
C LYS A 131 -16.65 -5.00 -38.39
N ASP A 132 -15.41 -4.70 -38.77
CA ASP A 132 -14.34 -4.26 -37.86
C ASP A 132 -14.70 -2.94 -37.15
N ARG A 133 -15.23 -1.95 -37.89
CA ARG A 133 -15.71 -0.67 -37.33
C ARG A 133 -16.90 -0.86 -36.38
N LEU A 134 -17.81 -1.77 -36.72
CA LEU A 134 -18.99 -2.06 -35.91
C LEU A 134 -18.61 -2.78 -34.60
N ALA A 135 -17.64 -3.70 -34.65
CA ALA A 135 -17.07 -4.32 -33.46
C ALA A 135 -16.42 -3.27 -32.54
N LEU A 136 -15.53 -2.42 -33.08
CA LEU A 136 -14.88 -1.34 -32.34
C LEU A 136 -15.90 -0.37 -31.71
N ALA A 137 -16.95 0.00 -32.44
CA ALA A 137 -18.02 0.86 -31.92
C ALA A 137 -18.79 0.19 -30.76
N ASN A 138 -19.10 -1.10 -30.88
CA ASN A 138 -19.75 -1.87 -29.82
C ASN A 138 -18.85 -2.00 -28.57
N ASP A 139 -17.54 -2.17 -28.73
CA ASP A 139 -16.61 -2.28 -27.61
C ASP A 139 -16.37 -0.93 -26.93
N HIS A 140 -16.32 0.18 -27.67
CA HIS A 140 -16.37 1.52 -27.07
C HIS A 140 -17.67 1.78 -26.30
N LEU A 141 -18.82 1.30 -26.80
CA LEU A 141 -20.10 1.41 -26.09
C LEU A 141 -20.11 0.60 -24.77
N LYS A 142 -19.52 -0.61 -24.76
CA LYS A 142 -19.34 -1.39 -23.51
C LYS A 142 -18.47 -0.64 -22.50
N GLN A 143 -17.30 -0.13 -22.92
CA GLN A 143 -16.40 0.63 -22.05
C GLN A 143 -17.09 1.86 -21.43
N ILE A 144 -17.89 2.59 -22.21
CA ILE A 144 -18.68 3.72 -21.72
C ILE A 144 -19.70 3.27 -20.66
N GLU A 145 -20.35 2.12 -20.84
CA GLU A 145 -21.33 1.60 -19.88
C GLU A 145 -20.69 1.03 -18.61
N GLU A 146 -19.56 0.33 -18.73
CA GLU A 146 -18.72 -0.12 -17.62
C GLU A 146 -18.24 1.06 -16.77
N HIS A 147 -17.81 2.16 -17.41
CA HIS A 147 -17.41 3.39 -16.72
C HIS A 147 -18.58 4.05 -15.95
N LYS A 148 -19.80 4.09 -16.52
CA LYS A 148 -20.99 4.57 -15.77
C LYS A 148 -21.29 3.69 -14.57
N GLN A 149 -21.20 2.36 -14.72
CA GLN A 149 -21.46 1.42 -13.62
C GLN A 149 -20.38 1.46 -12.54
N GLU A 150 -19.14 1.84 -12.88
CA GLU A 150 -18.09 2.19 -11.92
C GLU A 150 -18.38 3.51 -11.20
N GLU A 151 -18.76 4.58 -11.92
CA GLU A 151 -19.11 5.88 -11.32
C GLU A 151 -20.32 5.77 -10.38
N GLU A 152 -21.37 5.05 -10.80
CA GLU A 152 -22.55 4.76 -9.96
C GLU A 152 -22.24 3.88 -8.74
N ARG A 153 -21.17 3.07 -8.78
CA ARG A 153 -20.68 2.36 -7.59
C ARG A 153 -19.92 3.29 -6.65
N ARG A 154 -19.12 4.22 -7.20
CA ARG A 154 -18.36 5.22 -6.42
C ARG A 154 -19.27 6.20 -5.68
N ARG A 155 -20.27 6.76 -6.36
CA ARG A 155 -21.31 7.59 -5.74
C ARG A 155 -21.97 6.88 -4.55
N LYS A 156 -22.28 5.59 -4.69
CA LYS A 156 -22.90 4.75 -3.63
C LYS A 156 -21.94 4.31 -2.52
N SER A 157 -20.62 4.49 -2.67
CA SER A 157 -19.68 4.50 -1.53
C SER A 157 -19.59 5.87 -0.89
N GLU A 158 -19.44 6.94 -1.68
CA GLU A 158 -19.35 8.32 -1.19
C GLU A 158 -20.59 8.73 -0.37
N GLU A 159 -21.80 8.30 -0.77
CA GLU A 159 -23.04 8.46 -0.01
C GLU A 159 -23.00 7.75 1.35
N LYS A 160 -22.47 6.53 1.41
CA LYS A 160 -22.35 5.74 2.66
C LYS A 160 -21.30 6.31 3.58
N ASP A 161 -20.17 6.72 3.04
CA ASP A 161 -19.08 7.36 3.80
C ASP A 161 -19.58 8.72 4.35
N ALA A 162 -20.35 9.48 3.57
CA ALA A 162 -21.00 10.71 4.02
C ALA A 162 -22.11 10.47 5.06
N GLU A 163 -22.83 9.35 5.01
CA GLU A 163 -23.74 8.94 6.10
C GLU A 163 -22.97 8.57 7.38
N GLU A 164 -21.90 7.79 7.26
CA GLU A 164 -21.12 7.33 8.41
C GLU A 164 -20.40 8.50 9.09
N ILE A 165 -19.86 9.45 8.33
CA ILE A 165 -19.33 10.72 8.86
C ILE A 165 -20.42 11.50 9.64
N LYS A 166 -21.66 11.54 9.15
CA LYS A 166 -22.78 12.19 9.89
C LYS A 166 -23.08 11.45 11.20
N ARG A 167 -23.09 10.11 11.19
CA ARG A 167 -23.31 9.29 12.40
C ARG A 167 -22.21 9.52 13.44
N GLN A 168 -20.95 9.52 13.01
CA GLN A 168 -19.80 9.76 13.89
C GLN A 168 -19.79 11.18 14.47
N ASN A 169 -20.13 12.20 13.68
CA ASN A 169 -20.29 13.58 14.16
C ASN A 169 -21.40 13.68 15.23
N LEU A 170 -22.56 13.06 15.01
CA LEU A 170 -23.65 13.03 15.99
C LEU A 170 -23.25 12.31 17.30
N LEU A 171 -22.52 11.19 17.21
CA LEU A 171 -21.98 10.49 18.38
C LEU A 171 -20.99 11.36 19.15
N TYR A 172 -20.09 12.06 18.46
CA TYR A 172 -19.15 13.01 19.08
C TYR A 172 -19.87 14.19 19.75
N GLU A 173 -20.94 14.72 19.15
CA GLU A 173 -21.77 15.76 19.78
C GLU A 173 -22.56 15.28 21.00
N ILE A 174 -22.94 14.00 21.07
CA ILE A 174 -23.53 13.38 22.26
C ILE A 174 -22.46 13.24 23.35
N GLU A 175 -21.32 12.61 23.03
CA GLU A 175 -20.23 12.38 23.99
C GLU A 175 -19.68 13.70 24.57
N LYS A 176 -19.59 14.74 23.74
CA LYS A 176 -19.22 16.10 24.15
C LYS A 176 -20.25 16.75 25.08
N ARG A 177 -21.55 16.46 24.92
CA ARG A 177 -22.61 16.93 25.84
C ARG A 177 -22.54 16.18 27.17
N GLU A 178 -22.45 14.84 27.16
CA GLU A 178 -22.28 14.05 28.38
C GLU A 178 -21.05 14.50 29.18
N LYS A 179 -19.91 14.75 28.51
CA LYS A 179 -18.68 15.26 29.14
C LYS A 179 -18.84 16.67 29.72
N GLN A 180 -19.84 17.44 29.30
CA GLN A 180 -20.20 18.74 29.91
C GLN A 180 -21.22 18.58 31.04
N GLU A 181 -22.13 17.61 30.93
CA GLU A 181 -23.14 17.32 31.96
C GLU A 181 -22.50 16.70 33.20
N LYS A 182 -21.67 15.67 33.04
CA LYS A 182 -20.87 15.05 34.11
C LYS A 182 -20.03 16.08 34.87
N LYS A 183 -19.45 17.06 34.18
CA LYS A 183 -18.72 18.19 34.81
C LYS A 183 -19.62 19.15 35.58
N LYS A 184 -20.85 19.40 35.13
CA LYS A 184 -21.84 20.20 35.89
C LYS A 184 -22.33 19.42 37.11
N GLU A 185 -22.51 18.12 36.99
CA GLU A 185 -22.90 17.21 38.07
C GLU A 185 -21.82 17.19 39.16
N GLU A 186 -20.55 16.95 38.81
CA GLU A 186 -19.41 17.04 39.76
C GLU A 186 -19.35 18.41 40.48
N ILE A 187 -19.57 19.52 39.77
CA ILE A 187 -19.58 20.86 40.36
C ILE A 187 -20.77 21.03 41.33
N ASN A 188 -21.94 20.49 40.97
CA ASN A 188 -23.12 20.53 41.82
C ASN A 188 -23.00 19.62 43.05
N GLU A 189 -22.38 18.44 42.92
CA GLU A 189 -22.10 17.53 44.03
C GLU A 189 -21.08 18.13 45.00
N ARG A 190 -19.95 18.64 44.51
CA ARG A 190 -18.97 19.38 45.34
C ARG A 190 -19.61 20.58 46.06
N ARG A 191 -20.57 21.25 45.42
CA ARG A 191 -21.36 22.35 46.02
C ARG A 191 -22.33 21.83 47.10
N LYS A 192 -23.03 20.71 46.89
CA LYS A 192 -23.89 20.07 47.91
C LYS A 192 -23.07 19.66 49.14
N LEU A 193 -22.00 18.88 48.94
CA LEU A 193 -21.10 18.42 49.99
C LEU A 193 -20.50 19.58 50.80
N PHE A 194 -20.18 20.72 50.14
CA PHE A 194 -19.74 21.93 50.83
C PHE A 194 -20.83 22.54 51.72
N PHE A 195 -22.08 22.60 51.27
CA PHE A 195 -23.19 23.10 52.08
C PHE A 195 -23.56 22.14 53.22
N GLU A 196 -23.51 20.83 52.98
CA GLU A 196 -23.69 19.78 54.00
C GLU A 196 -22.63 19.92 55.10
N TYR A 197 -21.33 19.94 54.74
CA TYR A 197 -20.24 20.21 55.68
C TYR A 197 -20.38 21.53 56.46
N MET A 198 -20.86 22.60 55.81
CA MET A 198 -21.12 23.88 56.47
C MET A 198 -22.31 23.81 57.44
N ASN A 199 -23.34 23.02 57.14
CA ASN A 199 -24.45 22.77 58.05
C ASN A 199 -24.00 21.94 59.25
N ASP A 200 -23.28 20.83 59.04
CA ASP A 200 -22.73 19.99 60.11
C ASP A 200 -21.84 20.80 61.05
N LYS A 201 -20.98 21.66 60.50
CA LYS A 201 -20.12 22.58 61.27
C LYS A 201 -20.92 23.59 62.11
N ASN A 202 -22.10 24.00 61.65
CA ASN A 202 -22.98 24.88 62.43
C ASN A 202 -23.74 24.09 63.51
N ILE A 203 -24.15 22.85 63.23
CA ILE A 203 -24.78 21.94 64.20
C ILE A 203 -23.80 21.61 65.33
N ILE A 204 -22.57 21.23 65.02
CA ILE A 204 -21.51 20.94 66.01
C ILE A 204 -21.30 22.14 66.92
N LYS A 205 -21.16 23.36 66.38
CA LYS A 205 -21.04 24.59 67.17
C LYS A 205 -22.22 24.86 68.09
N ALA A 206 -23.45 24.60 67.63
CA ALA A 206 -24.65 24.78 68.45
C ALA A 206 -24.67 23.78 69.62
N VAL A 207 -24.23 22.53 69.39
CA VAL A 207 -24.08 21.50 70.43
C VAL A 207 -22.95 21.86 71.41
N GLU A 208 -21.80 22.35 70.93
CA GLU A 208 -20.70 22.86 71.77
C GLU A 208 -21.17 24.02 72.67
N GLN A 209 -21.96 24.95 72.13
CA GLN A 209 -22.54 26.05 72.89
C GLN A 209 -23.53 25.57 73.96
N GLN A 210 -24.42 24.63 73.64
CA GLN A 210 -25.34 24.02 74.61
C GLN A 210 -24.60 23.28 75.73
N GLN A 211 -23.52 22.57 75.41
CA GLN A 211 -22.68 21.90 76.41
C GLN A 211 -21.98 22.91 77.33
N GLN A 212 -21.47 24.03 76.80
CA GLN A 212 -20.89 25.10 77.59
C GLN A 212 -21.93 25.76 78.50
N GLU A 213 -23.15 26.05 78.02
CA GLU A 213 -24.24 26.59 78.84
C GLU A 213 -24.66 25.63 79.96
N GLU A 214 -24.74 24.32 79.67
CA GLU A 214 -24.99 23.29 80.68
C GLU A 214 -23.88 23.21 81.75
N GLU A 215 -22.60 23.30 81.34
CA GLU A 215 -21.47 23.31 82.27
C GLU A 215 -21.46 24.57 83.13
N ASP A 216 -21.75 25.73 82.55
CA ASP A 216 -21.87 26.98 83.28
C ASP A 216 -23.05 26.95 84.25
N GLU A 217 -24.17 26.31 83.91
CA GLU A 217 -25.26 25.98 84.83
C GLU A 217 -24.81 25.04 85.97
N LYS A 218 -24.08 23.97 85.67
CA LYS A 218 -23.54 23.02 86.67
C LYS A 218 -22.60 23.74 87.64
N ILE A 219 -21.73 24.63 87.13
CA ILE A 219 -20.85 25.50 87.92
C ILE A 219 -21.66 26.47 88.77
N ARG A 220 -22.67 27.16 88.22
CA ARG A 220 -23.56 28.08 88.98
C ARG A 220 -24.31 27.34 90.10
N LYS A 221 -24.78 26.11 89.86
CA LYS A 221 -25.42 25.23 90.86
C LYS A 221 -24.42 24.84 91.97
N PHE A 222 -23.21 24.43 91.60
CA PHE A 222 -22.14 24.09 92.56
C PHE A 222 -21.69 25.30 93.41
N ILE A 223 -21.54 26.48 92.81
CA ILE A 223 -21.20 27.72 93.55
C ILE A 223 -22.31 28.09 94.55
N LYS A 224 -23.59 27.97 94.18
CA LYS A 224 -24.73 28.18 95.11
C LYS A 224 -24.69 27.18 96.27
N ALA A 225 -24.41 25.90 96.01
CA ALA A 225 -24.27 24.87 97.04
C ALA A 225 -23.07 25.15 97.96
N LYS A 226 -21.90 25.46 97.40
CA LYS A 226 -20.68 25.80 98.16
C LYS A 226 -20.88 27.04 99.04
N LYS A 227 -21.55 28.08 98.54
CA LYS A 227 -21.92 29.26 99.35
C LYS A 227 -22.82 28.89 100.53
N ARG A 228 -23.83 28.04 100.34
CA ARG A 228 -24.68 27.53 101.44
C ARG A 228 -23.89 26.73 102.46
N LEU A 229 -22.98 25.84 102.03
CA LEU A 229 -22.12 25.06 102.94
C LEU A 229 -21.17 25.95 103.74
N THR A 230 -20.59 26.99 103.12
CA THR A 230 -19.79 28.00 103.84
C THR A 230 -20.64 28.80 104.83
N GLN A 231 -21.88 29.15 104.50
CA GLN A 231 -22.78 29.85 105.41
C GLN A 231 -23.17 28.98 106.62
N MET A 232 -23.63 27.74 106.39
CA MET A 232 -23.92 26.76 107.46
C MET A 232 -22.69 26.49 108.34
N ARG A 233 -21.47 26.52 107.76
CA ARG A 233 -20.24 26.41 108.53
C ARG A 233 -20.03 27.63 109.42
N LYS A 234 -20.12 28.86 108.87
CA LYS A 234 -20.00 30.10 109.63
C LYS A 234 -21.03 30.23 110.75
N GLU A 235 -22.25 29.77 110.51
CA GLU A 235 -23.33 29.76 111.52
C GLU A 235 -23.00 28.80 112.66
N LYS A 236 -22.54 27.57 112.36
CA LYS A 236 -22.06 26.63 113.37
C LYS A 236 -20.80 27.10 114.08
N GLU A 237 -19.84 27.68 113.37
CA GLU A 237 -18.65 28.31 113.95
C GLU A 237 -19.09 29.41 114.93
N ALA A 238 -19.94 30.35 114.52
CA ALA A 238 -20.47 31.42 115.38
C ALA A 238 -21.28 30.91 116.58
N GLU A 239 -22.06 29.84 116.42
CA GLU A 239 -22.81 29.21 117.52
C GLU A 239 -21.88 28.48 118.50
N THR A 240 -20.87 27.75 118.01
CA THR A 240 -19.82 27.20 118.89
C THR A 240 -18.97 28.28 119.54
N HIS A 241 -18.73 29.41 118.88
CA HIS A 241 -18.07 30.58 119.47
C HIS A 241 -18.91 31.17 120.59
N ARG A 242 -20.21 31.40 120.40
CA ARG A 242 -21.13 31.85 121.46
C ARG A 242 -21.16 30.88 122.65
N LEU A 243 -21.32 29.58 122.40
CA LEU A 243 -21.33 28.58 123.47
C LEU A 243 -19.98 28.50 124.20
N MET A 244 -18.86 28.71 123.48
CA MET A 244 -17.52 28.80 124.06
C MET A 244 -17.28 30.14 124.78
N GLU A 245 -17.93 31.23 124.37
CA GLU A 245 -17.88 32.54 125.03
C GLU A 245 -18.73 32.52 126.29
N GLU A 246 -20.00 32.09 126.26
CA GLU A 246 -20.78 31.85 127.48
C GLU A 246 -20.11 30.85 128.43
N ARG A 247 -19.42 29.83 127.90
CA ARG A 247 -18.64 28.89 128.71
C ARG A 247 -17.39 29.58 129.27
N ARG A 248 -16.70 30.43 128.50
CA ARG A 248 -15.57 31.25 128.97
C ARG A 248 -15.99 32.33 129.94
N GLU A 249 -17.19 32.88 129.88
CA GLU A 249 -17.70 33.85 130.86
C GLU A 249 -18.09 33.13 132.15
N ARG A 250 -18.80 32.01 132.07
CA ARG A 250 -19.05 31.12 133.22
C ARG A 250 -17.73 30.68 133.87
N ILE A 251 -16.75 30.25 133.07
CA ILE A 251 -15.41 29.87 133.54
C ILE A 251 -14.61 31.08 134.04
N ASN A 252 -14.65 32.26 133.41
CA ASN A 252 -13.92 33.44 133.86
C ASN A 252 -14.49 34.02 135.16
N ASN A 253 -15.80 33.91 135.39
CA ASN A 253 -16.40 34.22 136.68
C ASN A 253 -15.93 33.20 137.73
N PHE A 254 -16.06 31.89 137.45
CA PHE A 254 -15.63 30.82 138.37
C PHE A 254 -14.11 30.78 138.60
N LEU A 255 -13.29 31.22 137.64
CA LEU A 255 -11.85 31.41 137.76
C LEU A 255 -11.49 32.76 138.38
N SER A 256 -12.29 33.81 138.25
CA SER A 256 -12.09 35.03 139.06
C SER A 256 -12.30 34.76 140.55
N ASP A 257 -13.02 33.68 140.89
CA ASP A 257 -13.17 33.20 142.26
C ASP A 257 -12.18 32.08 142.62
N LEU A 258 -11.82 31.17 141.70
CA LEU A 258 -10.81 30.13 141.94
C LEU A 258 -9.35 30.62 141.84
N ILE A 259 -9.01 31.63 141.04
CA ILE A 259 -7.65 32.21 141.00
C ILE A 259 -7.33 32.91 142.34
N LYS A 260 -8.35 33.30 143.11
CA LYS A 260 -8.21 33.74 144.52
C LYS A 260 -7.95 32.57 145.51
N GLN A 261 -8.01 31.31 145.07
CA GLN A 261 -7.89 30.11 145.91
C GLN A 261 -6.92 29.02 145.40
N LYS A 262 -6.49 29.08 144.12
CA LYS A 262 -5.76 27.99 143.44
C LYS A 262 -4.61 28.48 142.55
N LEU A 263 -3.91 29.54 142.95
CA LEU A 263 -2.62 29.92 142.36
C LEU A 263 -1.46 29.06 142.92
N ASP A 264 -1.62 27.73 142.88
CA ASP A 264 -0.60 26.74 143.26
C ASP A 264 -1.00 25.31 142.78
N ASN A 265 -0.08 24.64 142.05
CA ASN A 265 -0.08 23.20 141.70
C ASN A 265 -1.04 22.63 140.61
N GLU A 266 -0.93 23.02 139.32
CA GLU A 266 -1.49 22.22 138.20
C GLU A 266 -0.53 21.95 136.99
N ASP A 267 0.72 22.43 136.99
CA ASP A 267 1.65 22.30 135.84
C ASP A 267 2.14 20.88 135.51
N LEU A 268 2.03 19.92 136.43
CA LEU A 268 2.66 18.59 136.30
C LEU A 268 1.85 17.56 135.50
N ILE A 269 0.55 17.80 135.26
CA ILE A 269 -0.32 16.83 134.54
C ILE A 269 -0.14 16.98 133.02
N THR A 270 -0.08 18.23 132.54
CA THR A 270 -0.01 18.62 131.12
C THR A 270 1.15 17.96 130.36
N ALA A 271 2.28 17.71 131.04
CA ALA A 271 3.47 17.12 130.43
C ALA A 271 3.27 15.67 129.95
N ARG A 272 2.33 14.90 130.52
CA ARG A 272 2.12 13.49 130.17
C ARG A 272 1.34 13.34 128.86
N ASP A 273 0.19 13.99 128.77
CA ASP A 273 -0.75 13.84 127.65
C ASP A 273 -0.14 14.28 126.30
N ILE A 274 0.79 15.25 126.33
CA ILE A 274 1.58 15.68 125.18
C ILE A 274 2.37 14.50 124.58
N THR A 275 3.10 13.76 125.42
CA THR A 275 3.98 12.67 124.95
C THR A 275 3.24 11.48 124.35
N GLU A 276 2.06 11.15 124.88
CA GLU A 276 1.22 10.08 124.31
C GLU A 276 0.59 10.52 122.98
N ALA A 277 0.25 11.82 122.83
CA ALA A 277 -0.24 12.37 121.57
C ALA A 277 0.83 12.36 120.45
N GLU A 278 2.04 12.85 120.73
CA GLU A 278 3.18 12.91 119.80
C GLU A 278 3.52 11.54 119.21
N ALA A 279 3.59 10.50 120.06
CA ALA A 279 3.89 9.13 119.64
C ALA A 279 2.84 8.50 118.69
N THR A 280 1.61 9.02 118.65
CA THR A 280 0.58 8.58 117.67
C THR A 280 0.63 9.36 116.36
N MET A 281 1.10 10.62 116.39
CA MET A 281 1.30 11.42 115.19
C MET A 281 2.51 10.92 114.38
N GLU A 282 3.63 10.65 115.06
CA GLU A 282 4.87 10.20 114.41
C GLU A 282 4.66 8.93 113.56
N LYS A 283 3.90 7.95 114.07
CA LYS A 283 3.56 6.71 113.34
C LYS A 283 2.78 7.00 112.04
N ARG A 284 1.80 7.91 112.09
CA ARG A 284 0.99 8.31 110.93
C ARG A 284 1.82 9.08 109.89
N GLU A 285 2.83 9.82 110.32
CA GLU A 285 3.73 10.55 109.41
C GLU A 285 4.72 9.62 108.72
N ARG A 286 5.29 8.65 109.44
CA ARG A 286 6.11 7.57 108.84
C ARG A 286 5.34 6.78 107.77
N GLU A 287 4.07 6.42 108.03
CA GLU A 287 3.23 5.74 107.05
C GLU A 287 2.94 6.58 105.79
N LYS A 288 2.67 7.88 105.95
CA LYS A 288 2.49 8.81 104.81
C LYS A 288 3.80 8.95 104.02
N TYR A 289 4.92 9.06 104.71
CA TYR A 289 6.23 9.21 104.09
C TYR A 289 6.57 8.02 103.19
N GLU A 290 6.41 6.78 103.67
CA GLU A 290 6.69 5.59 102.85
C GLU A 290 5.69 5.41 101.69
N LYS A 291 4.41 5.82 101.84
CA LYS A 291 3.45 5.84 100.71
C LYS A 291 3.86 6.84 99.64
N ASN A 292 4.12 8.10 100.02
CA ASN A 292 4.59 9.14 99.10
C ASN A 292 5.89 8.71 98.38
N LYS A 293 6.81 8.05 99.11
CA LYS A 293 8.09 7.52 98.61
C LYS A 293 7.92 6.34 97.65
N ALA A 294 6.88 5.52 97.80
CA ALA A 294 6.52 4.48 96.84
C ALA A 294 5.87 5.09 95.58
N GLU A 295 4.96 6.05 95.73
CA GLU A 295 4.32 6.77 94.62
C GLU A 295 5.35 7.53 93.76
N LEU A 296 6.31 8.22 94.39
CA LEU A 296 7.40 8.90 93.69
C LEU A 296 8.28 7.94 92.89
N LYS A 297 8.55 6.72 93.39
CA LYS A 297 9.27 5.69 92.63
C LYS A 297 8.47 5.22 91.42
N ALA A 298 7.18 4.91 91.59
CA ALA A 298 6.31 4.47 90.51
C ALA A 298 6.18 5.54 89.39
N ILE A 299 6.14 6.83 89.76
CA ILE A 299 6.16 7.95 88.82
C ILE A 299 7.47 7.99 88.02
N GLU A 300 8.61 7.76 88.67
CA GLU A 300 9.92 7.81 88.02
C GLU A 300 10.19 6.58 87.14
N GLU A 301 9.76 5.39 87.58
CA GLU A 301 9.76 4.16 86.79
C GLU A 301 8.89 4.32 85.53
N TYR A 302 7.67 4.85 85.66
CA TYR A 302 6.79 5.16 84.53
C TYR A 302 7.42 6.17 83.56
N ARG A 303 8.05 7.25 84.07
CA ARG A 303 8.78 8.21 83.23
C ARG A 303 9.93 7.55 82.47
N SER A 304 10.71 6.70 83.12
CA SER A 304 11.82 5.97 82.49
C SER A 304 11.33 5.06 81.34
N ILE A 305 10.21 4.37 81.54
CA ILE A 305 9.58 3.53 80.51
C ILE A 305 9.07 4.39 79.35
N VAL A 306 8.33 5.47 79.62
CA VAL A 306 7.78 6.37 78.58
C VAL A 306 8.90 7.04 77.76
N MET A 307 10.06 7.33 78.36
CA MET A 307 11.21 7.84 77.61
C MET A 307 11.81 6.77 76.69
N LYS A 308 12.07 5.56 77.20
CA LYS A 308 12.62 4.44 76.40
C LYS A 308 11.72 4.07 75.22
N ASN A 309 10.41 3.92 75.46
CA ASN A 309 9.46 3.59 74.40
C ASN A 309 9.48 4.65 73.27
N LYS A 310 9.59 5.95 73.61
CA LYS A 310 9.72 7.02 72.62
C LYS A 310 11.03 6.97 71.86
N GLU A 311 12.14 6.64 72.52
CA GLU A 311 13.44 6.45 71.88
C GLU A 311 13.41 5.25 70.89
N GLU A 312 12.76 4.15 71.28
CA GLU A 312 12.52 2.97 70.44
C GLU A 312 11.60 3.29 69.24
N GLU A 313 10.48 3.99 69.45
CA GLU A 313 9.61 4.48 68.37
C GLU A 313 10.34 5.41 67.39
N GLU A 314 11.22 6.28 67.89
CA GLU A 314 12.06 7.18 67.11
C GLU A 314 13.15 6.43 66.32
N ILE A 315 13.70 5.35 66.87
CA ILE A 315 14.64 4.46 66.17
C ILE A 315 13.91 3.68 65.08
N GLN A 316 12.75 3.11 65.39
CA GLN A 316 11.94 2.33 64.44
C GLN A 316 11.48 3.18 63.25
N ARG A 317 10.96 4.39 63.48
CA ARG A 317 10.61 5.33 62.40
C ARG A 317 11.83 5.73 61.53
N LYS A 318 13.04 5.75 62.09
CA LYS A 318 14.30 5.99 61.35
C LYS A 318 14.82 4.76 60.60
N ILE A 319 14.36 3.56 60.93
CA ILE A 319 14.60 2.33 60.16
C ILE A 319 13.62 2.30 58.99
N GLU A 320 12.31 2.42 59.25
CA GLU A 320 11.25 2.42 58.24
C GLU A 320 11.46 3.50 57.16
N ALA A 321 11.85 4.72 57.54
CA ALA A 321 12.16 5.78 56.58
C ALA A 321 13.37 5.45 55.67
N LYS A 322 14.37 4.68 56.17
CA LYS A 322 15.50 4.22 55.35
C LYS A 322 15.08 3.07 54.43
N GLU A 323 14.24 2.16 54.90
CA GLU A 323 13.71 1.05 54.09
C GLU A 323 12.83 1.57 52.95
N GLN A 324 11.97 2.56 53.23
CA GLN A 324 11.19 3.27 52.21
C GLN A 324 12.08 3.98 51.19
N LEU A 325 13.11 4.71 51.64
CA LEU A 325 14.08 5.36 50.74
C LEU A 325 14.82 4.33 49.85
N LEU A 326 15.26 3.21 50.42
CA LEU A 326 15.91 2.13 49.67
C LEU A 326 14.95 1.42 48.69
N ALA A 327 13.65 1.34 49.02
CA ALA A 327 12.63 0.81 48.11
C ALA A 327 12.40 1.76 46.92
N VAL A 328 12.33 3.07 47.15
CA VAL A 328 12.23 4.09 46.09
C VAL A 328 13.46 4.05 45.19
N MET A 329 14.67 4.06 45.74
CA MET A 329 15.91 3.99 44.96
C MET A 329 16.00 2.73 44.08
N LYS A 330 15.50 1.59 44.57
CA LYS A 330 15.41 0.34 43.77
C LYS A 330 14.37 0.42 42.67
N ALA A 331 13.21 1.04 42.94
CA ALA A 331 12.17 1.26 41.92
C ALA A 331 12.67 2.19 40.80
N ASP A 332 13.36 3.28 41.16
CA ASP A 332 13.99 4.19 40.21
C ASP A 332 15.07 3.48 39.37
N GLN A 333 15.92 2.65 39.99
CA GLN A 333 16.91 1.85 39.26
C GLN A 333 16.26 0.92 38.24
N ILE A 334 15.23 0.16 38.64
CA ILE A 334 14.50 -0.76 37.76
C ILE A 334 13.82 0.00 36.61
N TYR A 335 13.29 1.21 36.88
CA TYR A 335 12.74 2.08 35.86
C TYR A 335 13.80 2.52 34.83
N TRP A 336 14.98 2.96 35.28
CA TRP A 336 16.08 3.33 34.37
C TRP A 336 16.58 2.13 33.54
N GLU A 337 16.77 0.97 34.14
CA GLU A 337 17.16 -0.26 33.43
C GLU A 337 16.13 -0.66 32.36
N HIS A 338 14.84 -0.49 32.66
CA HIS A 338 13.74 -0.74 31.73
C HIS A 338 13.67 0.27 30.58
N GLU A 339 13.91 1.57 30.82
CA GLU A 339 13.97 2.57 29.75
C GLU A 339 15.22 2.42 28.86
N GLU A 340 16.37 2.04 29.41
CA GLU A 340 17.55 1.69 28.59
C GLU A 340 17.32 0.41 27.77
N GLU A 341 16.68 -0.62 28.31
CA GLU A 341 16.35 -1.83 27.54
C GLU A 341 15.32 -1.56 26.44
N LYS A 342 14.38 -0.61 26.64
CA LYS A 342 13.50 -0.12 25.56
C LYS A 342 14.30 0.54 24.44
N LYS A 343 15.19 1.50 24.76
CA LYS A 343 16.05 2.17 23.77
C LYS A 343 16.84 1.14 22.97
N ARG A 344 17.54 0.24 23.68
CA ARG A 344 18.35 -0.83 23.09
C ARG A 344 17.54 -1.78 22.19
N LYS A 345 16.26 -2.03 22.49
CA LYS A 345 15.34 -2.77 21.59
C LYS A 345 15.04 -1.95 20.34
N THR A 346 14.61 -0.70 20.48
CA THR A 346 14.30 0.15 19.32
C THR A 346 15.51 0.43 18.43
N ASP A 347 16.73 0.44 18.98
CA ASP A 347 17.97 0.58 18.21
C ASP A 347 18.33 -0.72 17.47
N LYS A 348 18.11 -1.89 18.07
CA LYS A 348 18.21 -3.18 17.36
C LYS A 348 17.20 -3.27 16.22
N GLU A 349 15.94 -2.95 16.47
CA GLU A 349 14.88 -2.94 15.44
C GLU A 349 15.25 -2.01 14.27
N ARG A 350 15.82 -0.83 14.56
CA ARG A 350 16.36 0.09 13.53
C ARG A 350 17.51 -0.54 12.73
N HIS A 351 18.45 -1.21 13.39
CA HIS A 351 19.56 -1.90 12.71
C HIS A 351 19.07 -3.10 11.88
N GLU A 352 18.16 -3.91 12.40
CA GLU A 352 17.56 -5.05 11.68
C GLU A 352 16.81 -4.59 10.42
N VAL A 353 16.05 -3.49 10.50
CA VAL A 353 15.39 -2.87 9.33
C VAL A 353 16.41 -2.29 8.34
N GLN A 354 17.48 -1.66 8.84
CA GLN A 354 18.57 -1.13 8.00
C GLN A 354 19.28 -2.27 7.24
N ASP A 355 19.64 -3.34 7.93
CA ASP A 355 20.31 -4.50 7.35
C ASP A 355 19.39 -5.26 6.38
N ALA A 356 18.09 -5.40 6.69
CA ALA A 356 17.11 -5.97 5.76
C ALA A 356 17.02 -5.15 4.47
N HIS A 357 17.02 -3.81 4.56
CA HIS A 357 17.03 -2.93 3.39
C HIS A 357 18.36 -3.05 2.61
N ILE A 358 19.51 -3.13 3.27
CA ILE A 358 20.82 -3.38 2.62
C ILE A 358 20.81 -4.73 1.87
N HIS A 359 20.30 -5.79 2.48
CA HIS A 359 20.16 -7.11 1.83
C HIS A 359 19.21 -7.05 0.63
N GLN A 360 18.09 -6.33 0.73
CA GLN A 360 17.16 -6.13 -0.39
C GLN A 360 17.81 -5.33 -1.53
N MET A 361 18.54 -4.26 -1.23
CA MET A 361 19.31 -3.50 -2.22
C MET A 361 20.39 -4.36 -2.88
N ALA A 362 21.11 -5.20 -2.13
CA ALA A 362 22.10 -6.13 -2.66
C ALA A 362 21.48 -7.17 -3.59
N LYS A 363 20.36 -7.79 -3.19
CA LYS A 363 19.58 -8.74 -4.01
C LYS A 363 19.07 -8.10 -5.30
N ASN A 364 18.47 -6.90 -5.21
CA ASN A 364 17.99 -6.17 -6.38
C ASN A 364 19.14 -5.79 -7.33
N LYS A 365 20.30 -5.41 -6.80
CA LYS A 365 21.51 -5.10 -7.58
C LYS A 365 22.13 -6.33 -8.23
N PHE A 366 22.03 -7.51 -7.60
CA PHE A 366 22.42 -8.79 -8.21
C PHE A 366 21.46 -9.17 -9.34
N ASN A 367 20.16 -9.17 -9.09
CA ASN A 367 19.13 -9.47 -10.08
C ASN A 367 19.23 -8.54 -11.31
N ALA A 368 19.48 -7.24 -11.10
CA ALA A 368 19.67 -6.27 -12.19
C ALA A 368 20.94 -6.52 -13.02
N LYS A 369 22.02 -7.06 -12.41
CA LYS A 369 23.20 -7.53 -13.17
C LYS A 369 22.85 -8.76 -14.01
N GLN A 370 22.20 -9.75 -13.40
CA GLN A 370 21.82 -11.00 -14.07
C GLN A 370 20.87 -10.75 -15.24
N ALA A 371 19.85 -9.91 -15.06
CA ALA A 371 18.95 -9.49 -16.13
C ALA A 371 19.68 -8.77 -17.27
N LYS A 372 20.68 -7.92 -16.96
CA LYS A 372 21.52 -7.29 -17.98
C LYS A 372 22.43 -8.29 -18.71
N GLN A 373 22.95 -9.31 -18.03
CA GLN A 373 23.73 -10.38 -18.65
C GLN A 373 22.86 -11.19 -19.61
N ALA A 374 21.70 -11.65 -19.16
CA ALA A 374 20.72 -12.35 -20.01
C ALA A 374 20.27 -11.50 -21.22
N GLN A 375 20.12 -10.18 -21.05
CA GLN A 375 19.83 -9.28 -22.18
C GLN A 375 20.99 -9.21 -23.18
N LEU A 376 22.24 -9.16 -22.72
CA LEU A 376 23.43 -9.15 -23.60
C LEU A 376 23.65 -10.50 -24.29
N GLU A 377 23.34 -11.61 -23.61
CA GLU A 377 23.35 -12.97 -24.17
C GLU A 377 22.25 -13.14 -25.23
N TYR A 378 21.04 -12.64 -24.97
CA TYR A 378 19.96 -12.59 -25.96
C TYR A 378 20.34 -11.73 -27.19
N CYS A 379 20.96 -10.56 -26.98
CA CYS A 379 21.44 -9.72 -28.07
C CYS A 379 22.46 -10.47 -28.94
N ARG A 380 23.46 -11.12 -28.34
CA ARG A 380 24.45 -11.95 -29.06
C ARG A 380 23.78 -13.05 -29.87
N LEU A 381 22.93 -13.87 -29.23
CA LEU A 381 22.21 -14.94 -29.93
C LEU A 381 21.31 -14.44 -31.08
N THR A 382 20.85 -13.18 -31.00
CA THR A 382 20.11 -12.52 -32.10
C THR A 382 21.06 -12.02 -33.19
N GLU A 383 22.24 -11.50 -32.83
CA GLU A 383 23.29 -11.05 -33.75
C GLU A 383 23.90 -12.26 -34.50
N ASP A 384 24.25 -13.33 -33.79
CA ASP A 384 24.73 -14.62 -34.33
C ASP A 384 23.71 -15.20 -35.35
N LEU A 385 22.43 -15.26 -34.99
CA LEU A 385 21.35 -15.73 -35.87
C LEU A 385 21.16 -14.83 -37.11
N VAL A 386 21.35 -13.52 -36.98
CA VAL A 386 21.32 -12.60 -38.13
C VAL A 386 22.52 -12.80 -39.05
N GLU A 387 23.71 -13.09 -38.51
CA GLU A 387 24.88 -13.44 -39.30
C GLU A 387 24.74 -14.79 -40.01
N GLU A 388 24.11 -15.80 -39.38
CA GLU A 388 23.74 -17.06 -40.06
C GLU A 388 22.74 -16.82 -41.21
N LYS A 389 21.72 -15.99 -41.00
CA LYS A 389 20.71 -15.70 -42.05
C LYS A 389 21.21 -14.79 -43.17
N GLU A 390 22.15 -13.89 -42.91
CA GLU A 390 22.87 -13.18 -43.98
C GLU A 390 23.78 -14.13 -44.76
N GLN A 391 24.43 -15.11 -44.11
CA GLN A 391 25.22 -16.14 -44.81
C GLN A 391 24.34 -17.00 -45.74
N GLU A 392 23.22 -17.55 -45.23
CA GLU A 392 22.24 -18.29 -46.04
C GLU A 392 21.76 -17.49 -47.26
N PHE A 393 21.45 -16.20 -47.06
CA PHE A 393 21.04 -15.31 -48.15
C PHE A 393 22.16 -15.06 -49.16
N GLN A 394 23.40 -14.87 -48.70
CA GLN A 394 24.56 -14.63 -49.54
C GLN A 394 24.97 -15.87 -50.35
N ASP A 395 24.80 -17.09 -49.82
CA ASP A 395 24.97 -18.34 -50.59
C ASP A 395 23.89 -18.52 -51.64
N TYR A 396 22.60 -18.42 -51.26
CA TYR A 396 21.49 -18.49 -52.22
C TYR A 396 21.62 -17.43 -53.33
N ALA A 397 22.06 -16.21 -53.00
CA ALA A 397 22.26 -15.15 -53.98
C ALA A 397 23.48 -15.40 -54.90
N ARG A 398 24.50 -16.16 -54.47
CA ARG A 398 25.56 -16.66 -55.35
C ARG A 398 25.00 -17.65 -56.36
N GLU A 399 24.28 -18.68 -55.91
CA GLU A 399 23.66 -19.69 -56.78
C GLU A 399 22.76 -19.06 -57.85
N VAL A 400 21.91 -18.09 -57.47
CA VAL A 400 21.03 -17.36 -58.41
C VAL A 400 21.84 -16.52 -59.41
N ILE A 401 22.92 -15.86 -58.97
CA ILE A 401 23.78 -15.07 -59.86
C ILE A 401 24.53 -15.98 -60.85
N GLU A 402 24.98 -17.16 -60.41
CA GLU A 402 25.65 -18.14 -61.26
C GLU A 402 24.69 -18.70 -62.32
N LEU A 403 23.51 -19.16 -61.92
CA LEU A 403 22.47 -19.67 -62.83
C LEU A 403 21.99 -18.62 -63.86
N GLU A 404 21.79 -17.36 -63.45
CA GLU A 404 21.45 -16.27 -64.38
C GLU A 404 22.63 -15.84 -65.26
N SER A 405 23.87 -16.09 -64.85
CA SER A 405 25.05 -15.84 -65.69
C SER A 405 25.22 -16.89 -66.80
N GLU A 406 24.85 -18.14 -66.54
CA GLU A 406 24.79 -19.21 -67.53
C GLU A 406 23.64 -18.99 -68.52
N SER A 407 22.46 -18.57 -68.04
CA SER A 407 21.26 -18.39 -68.86
C SER A 407 21.26 -17.08 -69.68
N THR A 408 21.57 -15.95 -69.05
CA THR A 408 21.24 -14.60 -69.53
C THR A 408 22.40 -13.63 -69.27
N ASN A 409 23.54 -13.95 -69.88
CA ASN A 409 24.87 -13.35 -69.69
C ASN A 409 25.03 -11.87 -70.16
N LYS A 410 24.03 -11.02 -69.88
CA LYS A 410 23.97 -9.58 -70.25
C LYS A 410 23.35 -8.67 -69.18
N TYR A 411 22.61 -9.20 -68.20
CA TYR A 411 21.82 -8.39 -67.25
C TYR A 411 22.09 -8.67 -65.77
N ILE A 412 23.25 -9.25 -65.45
CA ILE A 412 23.62 -9.72 -64.09
C ILE A 412 23.95 -8.57 -63.12
N TYR A 413 24.47 -7.44 -63.62
CA TYR A 413 25.02 -6.33 -62.82
C TYR A 413 24.09 -5.76 -61.72
N PRO A 414 22.77 -5.59 -61.92
CA PRO A 414 21.86 -5.15 -60.86
C PRO A 414 21.77 -6.12 -59.67
N LEU A 415 21.85 -7.44 -59.92
CA LEU A 415 21.82 -8.47 -58.87
C LEU A 415 23.11 -8.42 -58.03
N VAL A 416 24.27 -8.42 -58.70
CA VAL A 416 25.59 -8.26 -58.03
C VAL A 416 25.63 -6.98 -57.19
N LYS A 417 25.11 -5.87 -57.72
CA LYS A 417 25.04 -4.59 -56.99
C LYS A 417 24.09 -4.63 -55.78
N ALA A 418 23.02 -5.41 -55.84
CA ALA A 418 22.10 -5.60 -54.71
C ALA A 418 22.75 -6.43 -53.59
N VAL A 419 23.40 -7.55 -53.94
CA VAL A 419 24.11 -8.42 -52.97
C VAL A 419 25.25 -7.67 -52.27
N GLN A 420 25.97 -6.80 -53.00
CA GLN A 420 27.01 -5.93 -52.45
C GLN A 420 26.50 -4.75 -51.61
N ALA A 421 25.18 -4.52 -51.50
CA ALA A 421 24.65 -3.41 -50.72
C ALA A 421 24.80 -3.63 -49.20
N GLY A 422 24.60 -4.88 -48.75
CA GLY A 422 24.60 -5.31 -47.35
C GLY A 422 23.31 -4.99 -46.58
N PRO A 423 23.07 -5.65 -45.43
CA PRO A 423 21.86 -5.47 -44.64
C PRO A 423 21.70 -4.02 -44.15
N GLY A 424 20.48 -3.48 -44.28
CA GLY A 424 20.14 -2.11 -43.92
C GLY A 424 20.19 -1.09 -45.08
N GLY A 425 20.76 -1.42 -46.23
CA GLY A 425 20.66 -0.61 -47.46
C GLY A 425 21.30 0.79 -47.42
N GLY A 426 22.05 1.12 -46.36
CA GLY A 426 22.73 2.40 -46.20
C GLY A 426 23.90 2.60 -47.16
N HIS A 427 24.61 3.72 -47.01
CA HIS A 427 25.82 4.02 -47.79
C HIS A 427 27.09 4.15 -46.93
N GLY A 428 26.95 4.14 -45.59
CA GLY A 428 28.09 4.17 -44.67
C GLY A 428 29.02 2.95 -44.77
N PRO A 429 30.11 2.92 -44.00
CA PRO A 429 30.94 1.73 -43.88
C PRO A 429 30.15 0.61 -43.18
N VAL A 430 30.47 -0.63 -43.52
CA VAL A 430 29.90 -1.82 -42.86
C VAL A 430 30.48 -1.92 -41.45
N LEU A 431 29.63 -1.84 -40.41
CA LEU A 431 30.06 -2.14 -39.05
C LEU A 431 30.02 -3.66 -38.86
N LYS A 432 31.19 -4.28 -38.73
CA LYS A 432 31.30 -5.70 -38.39
C LYS A 432 30.77 -5.99 -36.99
N ASP A 433 31.01 -5.09 -36.04
CA ASP A 433 30.64 -5.23 -34.62
C ASP A 433 29.11 -5.13 -34.33
N ARG A 434 28.27 -5.26 -35.36
CA ARG A 434 26.79 -5.25 -35.32
C ARG A 434 26.17 -6.01 -36.50
N GLY A 435 26.48 -7.30 -36.67
CA GLY A 435 25.82 -8.16 -37.67
C GLY A 435 25.93 -7.65 -39.11
N GLY A 436 27.05 -6.99 -39.46
CA GLY A 436 27.29 -6.42 -40.78
C GLY A 436 26.35 -5.26 -41.19
N VAL A 437 25.50 -4.73 -40.31
CA VAL A 437 24.51 -3.71 -40.68
C VAL A 437 25.18 -2.43 -41.18
N ARG A 438 24.75 -1.95 -42.35
CA ARG A 438 25.28 -0.78 -43.04
C ARG A 438 24.45 0.47 -42.77
N PRO A 439 24.94 1.46 -41.98
CA PRO A 439 24.11 2.60 -41.58
C PRO A 439 23.73 3.52 -42.75
N SER A 440 22.46 3.94 -42.75
CA SER A 440 21.97 5.06 -43.55
C SER A 440 22.27 6.38 -42.83
N TYR A 441 23.42 7.01 -43.12
CA TYR A 441 23.71 8.36 -42.65
C TYR A 441 22.82 9.40 -43.38
N GLN A 442 21.60 9.60 -42.89
CA GLN A 442 20.78 10.75 -43.26
C GLN A 442 21.26 11.99 -42.48
N ALA A 443 22.27 12.66 -43.01
CA ALA A 443 22.61 14.04 -42.66
C ALA A 443 22.18 14.93 -43.84
N ASN A 444 21.39 15.98 -43.58
CA ASN A 444 20.97 16.95 -44.60
C ASN A 444 21.85 18.22 -44.55
N ASP A 445 23.02 18.09 -43.94
CA ASP A 445 23.90 19.16 -43.49
C ASP A 445 25.24 19.03 -44.21
N CYS A 446 25.65 20.05 -44.97
CA CYS A 446 26.89 20.04 -45.73
C CYS A 446 28.19 20.06 -44.88
N SER A 447 28.05 20.01 -43.54
CA SER A 447 29.14 19.92 -42.57
C SER A 447 29.55 18.48 -42.23
N GLY A 448 28.72 17.47 -42.54
CA GLY A 448 29.04 16.05 -42.33
C GLY A 448 29.15 15.59 -40.86
N VAL A 449 28.76 16.42 -39.88
CA VAL A 449 28.82 16.07 -38.45
C VAL A 449 27.58 15.26 -38.06
N GLN A 450 27.79 14.13 -37.39
CA GLN A 450 26.72 13.22 -36.97
C GLN A 450 25.83 13.85 -35.88
N LEU A 451 24.55 14.06 -36.18
CA LEU A 451 23.54 14.33 -35.15
C LEU A 451 23.36 13.09 -34.24
N PRO A 452 23.38 13.24 -32.90
CA PRO A 452 23.06 12.14 -32.00
C PRO A 452 21.64 11.63 -32.20
N SER A 453 21.50 10.33 -32.45
CA SER A 453 20.19 9.68 -32.59
C SER A 453 19.38 9.79 -31.30
N TYR A 454 18.22 10.45 -31.36
CA TYR A 454 17.23 10.47 -30.27
C TYR A 454 16.57 9.09 -30.07
N SER A 455 17.35 8.12 -29.63
CA SER A 455 16.81 6.94 -28.95
C SER A 455 16.47 7.33 -27.51
N CYS A 456 15.23 7.10 -27.08
CA CYS A 456 14.73 7.48 -25.76
C CYS A 456 15.25 6.55 -24.64
N GLN A 457 16.58 6.47 -24.47
CA GLN A 457 17.17 5.96 -23.23
C GLN A 457 17.06 7.04 -22.15
N GLY A 458 16.52 6.67 -20.99
CA GLY A 458 16.07 7.60 -19.96
C GLY A 458 17.13 8.63 -19.55
N SER A 459 16.75 9.91 -19.57
CA SER A 459 17.62 11.02 -19.19
C SER A 459 18.05 10.87 -17.72
N LYS A 460 19.36 10.84 -17.48
CA LYS A 460 19.94 10.94 -16.13
C LYS A 460 19.79 12.36 -15.59
N CYS A 461 18.57 12.76 -15.24
CA CYS A 461 18.23 14.09 -14.74
C CYS A 461 18.66 14.31 -13.26
N ASN A 462 19.86 13.84 -12.91
CA ASN A 462 20.44 13.95 -11.56
C ASN A 462 21.27 15.22 -11.44
N ASN A 463 20.63 16.39 -11.36
CA ASN A 463 21.24 17.61 -10.79
C ASN A 463 20.24 18.71 -10.36
N PHE A 464 19.07 18.30 -9.84
CA PHE A 464 18.02 19.23 -9.34
C PHE A 464 18.41 20.08 -8.11
N GLN A 465 19.62 19.94 -7.58
CA GLN A 465 20.09 20.72 -6.41
C GLN A 465 20.67 22.11 -6.76
N LYS A 466 20.91 22.44 -8.04
CA LYS A 466 21.61 23.71 -8.42
C LYS A 466 20.72 24.86 -8.92
N SER A 467 19.39 24.72 -8.95
CA SER A 467 18.47 25.72 -9.53
C SER A 467 17.56 26.45 -8.52
N LYS A 468 17.55 26.08 -7.23
CA LYS A 468 16.62 26.61 -6.21
C LYS A 468 16.77 28.11 -5.85
N GLY A 469 17.74 28.82 -6.41
CA GLY A 469 18.10 30.20 -6.01
C GLY A 469 17.66 31.32 -6.97
N ARG A 470 16.79 31.08 -7.97
CA ARG A 470 16.56 32.07 -9.06
C ARG A 470 15.11 32.32 -9.49
N LEU A 471 14.11 31.93 -8.69
CA LEU A 471 12.71 32.33 -8.87
C LEU A 471 12.18 32.85 -7.53
N GLY A 472 12.31 34.16 -7.32
CA GLY A 472 11.84 34.84 -6.11
C GLY A 472 10.34 35.11 -6.19
N PHE A 473 9.53 34.15 -5.74
CA PHE A 473 8.11 34.35 -5.43
C PHE A 473 7.84 33.86 -4.01
N THR A 474 7.61 34.80 -3.10
CA THR A 474 7.16 34.56 -1.74
C THR A 474 5.67 34.84 -1.64
N TRP A 475 4.92 33.86 -1.12
CA TRP A 475 3.60 34.00 -0.52
C TRP A 475 3.69 33.42 0.90
#